data_AF-A0A927LXH6-F1
#
_entry.id   AF-A0A927LXH6-F1
#
_cell.length_a   1.000
_cell.length_b   1.000
_cell.length_c   1.000
_cell.angle_alpha   90.00
_cell.angle_beta   90.00
_cell.angle_gamma   90.00
#
_symmetry.space_group_name_H-M   'P 1'
#
loop_
_entity.id
_entity.type
_entity.pdbx_description
1 polymer ?
#
loop_
_entity_poly.entity_id
_entity_poly.type
_entity_poly.pdbx_seq_one_letter_code
_entity_poly.pdbx_strand_id
1 'polypeptide(L)' 'MLQNNRYYIVYDELTITICSFLDDVCEELAAGGTIYGYADNEEIAQMMLVECFHYLSAKNA' A
#
# COMPACT_ATOMS: atom_id res chain seq x y z
N MET A 1 -10.30 -22.45 -0.27
CA MET A 1 -9.13 -21.56 -0.29
C MET A 1 -9.49 -20.36 0.56
N LEU A 2 -8.74 -20.07 1.62
CA LEU A 2 -8.95 -18.86 2.43
C LEU A 2 -8.57 -17.67 1.54
N GLN A 3 -9.55 -16.98 0.97
CA GLN A 3 -9.33 -15.63 0.44
C GLN A 3 -9.02 -14.75 1.65
N ASN A 4 -7.73 -14.62 1.97
CA ASN A 4 -7.28 -13.56 2.85
C ASN A 4 -7.47 -12.25 2.07
N ASN A 5 -8.60 -11.58 2.30
CA ASN A 5 -8.89 -10.26 1.74
C ASN A 5 -8.04 -9.20 2.43
N ARG A 6 -6.71 -9.36 2.40
CA ARG A 6 -5.77 -8.36 2.89
C ARG A 6 -5.31 -7.51 1.73
N TYR A 7 -5.41 -6.20 1.95
CA TYR A 7 -4.99 -5.17 1.04
C TYR A 7 -3.78 -4.50 1.67
N TYR A 8 -2.65 -4.53 0.99
CA TYR A 8 -1.40 -3.94 1.42
C TYR A 8 -1.19 -2.63 0.68
N ILE A 9 -0.89 -1.57 1.42
CA ILE A 9 -0.59 -0.26 0.86
C ILE A 9 0.93 -0.17 0.79
N VAL A 10 1.47 -0.17 -0.43
CA VAL A 10 2.90 -0.01 -0.70
C VAL A 10 3.09 1.34 -1.40
N TYR A 11 4.15 2.05 -1.05
CA TYR A 11 4.48 3.32 -1.67
C TYR A 11 5.96 3.41 -1.98
N ASP A 12 6.31 4.21 -2.98
CA ASP A 12 7.66 4.67 -3.25
C ASP A 12 7.71 6.20 -3.28
N GLU A 13 8.75 6.79 -3.87
CA GLU A 13 8.89 8.25 -3.94
C GLU A 13 7.85 8.94 -4.84
N LEU A 14 7.19 8.21 -5.75
CA LEU A 14 6.36 8.75 -6.82
C LEU A 14 4.93 8.19 -6.84
N THR A 15 4.70 7.01 -6.27
CA THR A 15 3.49 6.22 -6.45
C THR A 15 3.05 5.53 -5.16
N ILE A 16 1.75 5.20 -5.11
CA ILE A 16 1.12 4.44 -4.04
C ILE A 16 0.26 3.36 -4.70
N THR A 17 0.45 2.11 -4.29
CA THR A 17 -0.17 0.92 -4.88
C THR A 17 -0.88 0.11 -3.79
N ILE A 18 -2.08 -0.38 -4.08
CA ILE A 18 -2.78 -1.35 -3.23
C ILE A 18 -2.57 -2.74 -3.84
N CYS A 19 -1.93 -3.63 -3.09
CA CYS A 19 -1.69 -5.01 -3.47
C CYS A 19 -2.60 -5.95 -2.68
N SER A 20 -3.28 -6.87 -3.35
CA SER A 20 -4.12 -7.90 -2.70
C SER A 20 -3.42 -9.25 -2.58
N PHE A 21 -2.28 -9.42 -3.27
CA PHE A 21 -1.44 -10.61 -3.23
C PHE A 21 -0.08 -10.27 -2.64
N LEU A 22 0.46 -11.21 -1.84
CA LEU A 22 1.76 -11.02 -1.21
C LEU A 22 2.90 -11.02 -2.23
N ASP A 23 2.75 -11.75 -3.34
CA ASP A 23 3.73 -11.79 -4.43
C ASP A 23 3.93 -10.38 -5.02
N ASP A 24 2.83 -9.67 -5.32
CA ASP A 24 2.86 -8.27 -5.78
C ASP A 24 3.57 -7.35 -4.76
N VAL A 25 3.29 -7.53 -3.46
CA VAL A 25 3.96 -6.77 -2.40
C VAL A 25 5.47 -7.02 -2.42
N CYS A 26 5.90 -8.26 -2.60
CA CYS A 26 7.31 -8.59 -2.67
C CYS A 26 8.00 -7.98 -3.90
N GLU A 27 7.31 -7.92 -5.05
CA GLU A 27 7.82 -7.27 -6.26
C GLU A 27 8.00 -5.77 -6.04
N GLU A 28 6.99 -5.08 -5.49
CA GLU A 28 7.06 -3.65 -5.18
C GLU A 28 8.18 -3.34 -4.17
N LEU A 29 8.33 -4.18 -3.13
CA LEU A 29 9.43 -4.05 -2.16
C LEU A 29 10.81 -4.27 -2.81
N ALA A 30 10.93 -5.24 -3.72
CA ALA A 30 12.18 -5.49 -4.44
C ALA A 30 12.54 -4.34 -5.38
N ALA A 31 11.55 -3.62 -5.90
CA ALA A 31 11.73 -2.41 -6.70
C ALA A 31 12.12 -1.17 -5.86
N GLY A 32 12.12 -1.27 -4.54
CA GLY A 32 12.47 -0.18 -3.62
C GLY A 32 11.27 0.47 -2.92
N GLY A 33 10.07 -0.08 -3.08
CA GLY A 33 8.88 0.33 -2.36
C GLY A 33 8.96 0.06 -0.85
N THR A 34 8.06 0.68 -0.09
CA THR A 34 7.92 0.54 1.35
C THR A 34 6.45 0.29 1.70
N ILE A 35 6.20 -0.64 2.63
CA ILE A 35 4.83 -0.87 3.12
C ILE A 35 4.44 0.28 4.06
N TYR A 36 3.35 0.98 3.72
CA TYR A 36 2.68 1.91 4.61
C TYR A 36 1.87 1.17 5.68
N GLY A 37 1.12 0.14 5.27
CA GLY A 37 0.30 -0.67 6.17
C GLY A 37 -0.55 -1.71 5.42
N TYR A 38 -1.49 -2.33 6.13
CA TYR A 38 -2.43 -3.29 5.55
C TYR A 38 -3.83 -3.13 6.15
N ALA A 39 -4.85 -3.55 5.40
CA ALA A 39 -6.25 -3.54 5.78
C ALA A 39 -6.94 -4.87 5.40
N ASP A 40 -7.95 -5.27 6.17
CA ASP A 40 -8.72 -6.50 5.93
C ASP A 40 -9.96 -6.26 5.04
N ASN A 41 -10.18 -5.03 4.57
CA ASN A 41 -11.23 -4.69 3.62
C ASN A 41 -10.80 -3.52 2.72
N GLU A 42 -11.46 -3.42 1.56
CA GLU A 42 -11.13 -2.45 0.52
C GLU A 42 -11.42 -1.01 0.93
N GLU A 43 -12.50 -0.78 1.70
CA GLU A 43 -12.89 0.56 2.16
C GLU A 43 -11.78 1.20 3.02
N ILE A 44 -11.27 0.45 4.01
CA ILE A 44 -10.17 0.90 4.86
C ILE A 44 -8.89 1.05 4.03
N ALA A 45 -8.62 0.15 3.09
CA ALA A 45 -7.44 0.24 2.22
C ALA A 45 -7.43 1.54 1.39
N GLN A 46 -8.60 1.94 0.87
CA GLN A 46 -8.76 3.21 0.14
C GLN A 46 -8.54 4.41 1.06
N MET A 47 -9.07 4.38 2.30
CA MET A 47 -8.81 5.44 3.28
C MET A 47 -7.32 5.57 3.61
N MET A 48 -6.63 4.43 3.80
CA MET A 48 -5.18 4.39 4.07
C MET A 48 -4.35 4.88 2.89
N LEU A 49 -4.80 4.66 1.65
CA LEU A 49 -4.14 5.21 0.46
C LEU A 49 -4.18 6.75 0.47
N VAL A 50 -5.33 7.34 0.78
CA VAL A 50 -5.48 8.81 0.89
C VAL A 50 -4.61 9.36 2.02
N GLU A 51 -4.57 8.68 3.16
CA GLU A 51 -3.70 9.04 4.28
C GLU A 51 -2.22 8.99 3.88
N CYS A 52 -1.80 7.91 3.20
CA CYS A 52 -0.44 7.74 2.69
C CYS A 52 -0.07 8.86 1.69
N PHE A 53 -1.00 9.27 0.83
CA PHE A 53 -0.80 10.40 -0.08
C PHE A 53 -0.54 11.71 0.66
N HIS A 54 -1.32 12.01 1.70
CA HIS A 54 -1.08 13.19 2.53
C HIS A 54 0.26 13.12 3.28
N TYR A 55 0.63 11.94 3.79
CA TYR A 55 1.92 11.70 4.41
C TYR A 55 3.09 12.00 3.46
N LEU A 56 3.06 11.47 2.23
CA LEU A 56 4.10 11.72 1.23
C LEU A 56 4.14 13.17 0.78
N SER A 57 2.97 13.78 0.58
CA SER A 57 2.87 15.19 0.23
C SER A 57 3.49 16.09 1.29
N ALA A 58 3.31 15.78 2.57
CA ALA A 58 3.91 16.53 3.68
C ALA A 58 5.41 16.27 3.83
N LYS A 59 5.88 15.05 3.53
CA LYS A 59 7.30 14.67 3.58
C LYS A 59 8.11 15.31 2.44
N ASN A 60 7.50 15.49 1.27
CA ASN A 60 8.14 16.01 0.07
C ASN A 60 7.97 17.53 -0.11
N ALA A 61 7.30 18.22 0.82
CA ALA A 61 7.13 19.68 0.85
C ALA A 61 8.30 20.37 1.56
#